data_AF-A0A543AWU2-F1
#
_entry.id   AF-A0A543AWU2-F1
#
_cell.length_a   1.000
_cell.length_b   1.000
_cell.length_c   1.000
_cell.angle_alpha   90.00
_cell.angle_beta   90.00
_cell.angle_gamma   90.00
#
_symmetry.space_group_name_H-M   'P 1'
#
loop_
_entity.id
_entity.type
_entity.pdbx_description
1 polymer ?
#
loop_
_entity_poly.entity_id
_entity_poly.type
_entity_poly.pdbx_seq_one_letter_code
_entity_poly.pdbx_strand_id
1 'polypeptide(L)'
;METSDIKHAIAAATSTAASLGLSADDATVLHNSNRLTLRLTPCDVVARVASGGQESAQFEVDLAQRLAAIGCPVGTVESRVDPQAYPRRGFVVTLWTYYEPSALHLSPADYARALELLHAGMREVEMPIPSFTDRITEAEVVVADGDLSPGLAAEDRRFLSGRLADLRRVIEERGAVEQLLHGEPHPGNVLNTTDRPLFIDLETCCRGPVEFDLAHVPEEVGEYYPRRRPRAAG
;
A
#
# COMPACT_ATOMS: atom_id res chain seq x y z
N MET A 1 17.35 -3.06 -0.11
CA MET A 1 18.36 -3.25 0.97
C MET A 1 19.60 -3.94 0.42
N GLU A 2 20.78 -3.59 0.93
CA GLU A 2 22.02 -4.32 0.63
C GLU A 2 22.02 -5.72 1.26
N THR A 3 22.85 -6.62 0.75
CA THR A 3 22.87 -8.04 1.17
C THR A 3 23.21 -8.22 2.66
N SER A 4 24.01 -7.33 3.26
CA SER A 4 24.30 -7.35 4.71
C SER A 4 23.06 -6.98 5.53
N ASP A 5 22.28 -6.00 5.09
CA ASP A 5 21.07 -5.55 5.75
C ASP A 5 19.98 -6.62 5.73
N ILE A 6 19.88 -7.41 4.65
CA ILE A 6 18.90 -8.50 4.56
C ILE A 6 19.12 -9.53 5.68
N LYS A 7 20.37 -9.91 5.98
CA LYS A 7 20.66 -10.86 7.07
C LYS A 7 20.26 -10.29 8.43
N HIS A 8 20.55 -9.02 8.68
CA HIS A 8 20.16 -8.36 9.94
C HIS A 8 18.65 -8.21 10.06
N ALA A 9 17.95 -7.90 8.97
CA ALA A 9 16.50 -7.81 8.92
C ALA A 9 15.82 -9.16 9.13
N ILE A 10 16.34 -10.24 8.54
CA ILE A 10 15.87 -11.62 8.80
C ILE A 10 16.03 -11.94 10.29
N ALA A 11 17.20 -11.65 10.88
CA ALA A 11 17.43 -11.88 12.29
C ALA A 11 16.52 -11.01 13.19
N ALA A 12 16.19 -9.79 12.77
CA ALA A 12 15.23 -8.94 13.47
C ALA A 12 13.83 -9.56 13.44
N ALA A 13 13.35 -9.99 12.26
CA ALA A 13 12.03 -10.59 12.09
C ALA A 13 11.86 -11.90 12.88
N THR A 14 12.78 -12.86 12.72
CA THR A 14 12.70 -14.16 13.44
C THR A 14 12.77 -13.96 14.95
N SER A 15 13.62 -13.05 15.42
CA SER A 15 13.77 -12.77 16.85
C SER A 15 12.56 -12.01 17.43
N THR A 16 11.91 -11.14 16.66
CA THR A 16 10.63 -10.52 17.04
C THR A 16 9.55 -11.58 17.18
N ALA A 17 9.35 -12.43 16.18
CA ALA A 17 8.36 -13.51 16.23
C ALA A 17 8.61 -14.47 17.41
N ALA A 18 9.87 -14.89 17.62
CA ALA A 18 10.24 -15.74 18.75
C ALA A 18 9.95 -15.10 20.12
N SER A 19 10.21 -13.79 20.28
CA SER A 19 9.88 -13.09 21.53
C SER A 19 8.37 -12.97 21.80
N LEU A 20 7.55 -13.14 20.76
CA LEU A 20 6.10 -13.14 20.84
C LEU A 20 5.52 -14.57 20.95
N GLY A 21 6.37 -15.59 21.11
CA GLY A 21 5.96 -16.98 21.26
C GLY A 21 5.67 -17.73 19.94
N LEU A 22 6.02 -17.14 18.79
CA LEU A 22 5.90 -17.81 17.49
C LEU A 22 7.17 -18.60 17.17
N SER A 23 7.03 -19.82 16.68
CA SER A 23 8.17 -20.62 16.18
C SER A 23 8.59 -20.11 14.80
N ALA A 24 9.68 -19.35 14.76
CA ALA A 24 10.24 -18.71 13.57
C ALA A 24 11.74 -19.01 13.48
N ASP A 25 12.06 -20.20 13.00
CA ASP A 25 13.42 -20.73 12.95
C ASP A 25 14.14 -20.31 11.67
N ASP A 26 13.40 -20.09 10.59
CA ASP A 26 13.92 -19.69 9.28
C ASP A 26 13.01 -18.66 8.60
N ALA A 27 13.51 -18.03 7.54
CA ALA A 27 12.78 -17.04 6.76
C ALA A 27 13.10 -17.12 5.26
N THR A 28 12.06 -17.15 4.43
CA THR A 28 12.18 -17.03 2.97
C THR A 28 11.84 -15.61 2.53
N VAL A 29 12.67 -15.01 1.68
CA VAL A 29 12.39 -13.70 1.09
C VAL A 29 11.29 -13.83 0.04
N LEU A 30 10.17 -13.14 0.26
CA LEU A 30 9.06 -13.06 -0.71
C LEU A 30 9.24 -11.87 -1.65
N HIS A 31 9.65 -10.72 -1.11
CA HIS A 31 9.83 -9.48 -1.87
C HIS A 31 10.88 -8.58 -1.20
N ASN A 32 11.66 -7.85 -2.01
CA ASN A 32 12.70 -6.93 -1.53
C ASN A 32 12.64 -5.63 -2.35
N SER A 33 11.94 -4.64 -1.80
CA SER A 33 11.80 -3.30 -2.37
C SER A 33 12.12 -2.24 -1.31
N ASN A 34 11.21 -1.28 -1.08
CA ASN A 34 11.29 -0.32 0.01
C ASN A 34 11.24 -1.00 1.39
N ARG A 35 10.56 -2.14 1.47
CA ARG A 35 10.47 -2.99 2.67
C ARG A 35 10.81 -4.43 2.30
N LEU A 36 11.49 -5.12 3.20
CA LEU A 36 11.76 -6.55 3.06
C LEU A 36 10.55 -7.34 3.54
N THR A 37 9.98 -8.17 2.69
CA THR A 37 8.84 -9.04 3.01
C THR A 37 9.33 -10.48 3.10
N LEU A 38 9.12 -11.12 4.24
CA LEU A 38 9.62 -12.44 4.59
C LEU A 38 8.47 -13.36 4.95
N ARG A 39 8.51 -14.63 4.54
CA ARG A 39 7.72 -15.70 5.16
C ARG A 39 8.57 -16.35 6.24
N LEU A 40 8.12 -16.27 7.48
CA LEU A 40 8.73 -16.94 8.63
C LEU A 40 8.18 -18.37 8.74
N THR A 41 9.07 -19.33 8.93
CA THR A 41 8.73 -20.75 9.09
C THR A 41 9.27 -21.30 10.41
N PRO A 42 8.58 -22.28 11.04
CA PRO A 42 7.36 -22.96 10.58
C PRO A 42 6.04 -22.25 10.93
N CYS A 43 6.04 -21.07 11.56
CA CYS A 43 4.78 -20.42 11.99
C CYS A 43 3.90 -19.87 10.87
N ASP A 44 4.38 -19.83 9.62
CA ASP A 44 3.70 -19.30 8.43
C ASP A 44 3.17 -17.88 8.63
N VAL A 45 4.08 -16.99 9.05
CA VAL A 45 3.80 -15.55 9.25
C VAL A 45 4.55 -14.73 8.23
N VAL A 46 3.91 -13.73 7.66
CA VAL A 46 4.58 -12.72 6.84
C VAL A 46 5.13 -11.63 7.74
N ALA A 47 6.45 -11.43 7.75
CA ALA A 47 7.09 -10.30 8.39
C ALA A 47 7.45 -9.24 7.35
N ARG A 48 6.99 -8.00 7.56
CA ARG A 48 7.44 -6.83 6.79
C ARG A 48 8.43 -6.06 7.63
N VAL A 49 9.62 -5.83 7.08
CA VAL A 49 10.75 -5.24 7.79
C VAL A 49 11.20 -3.96 7.07
N ALA A 50 11.23 -2.86 7.80
CA ALA A 50 11.70 -1.57 7.32
C ALA A 50 12.85 -1.06 8.20
N SER A 51 13.82 -0.34 7.62
CA SER A 51 14.94 0.26 8.38
C SER A 51 14.55 1.51 9.18
N GLY A 52 13.25 1.82 9.28
CA GLY A 52 12.70 3.00 9.95
C GLY A 52 11.20 3.12 9.74
N GLY A 53 10.63 4.29 10.05
CA GLY A 53 9.22 4.58 9.78
C GLY A 53 8.23 3.87 10.69
N GLN A 54 8.48 3.82 12.00
CA GLN A 54 7.60 3.15 12.97
C GLN A 54 6.17 3.68 12.92
N GLU A 55 5.98 4.99 12.81
CA GLU A 55 4.65 5.61 12.72
C GLU A 55 3.92 5.17 11.45
N SER A 56 4.61 5.13 10.30
CA SER A 56 4.06 4.63 9.04
C SER A 56 3.71 3.13 9.11
N ALA A 57 4.55 2.33 9.75
CA ALA A 57 4.28 0.90 9.95
C ALA A 57 3.08 0.67 10.90
N GLN A 58 2.96 1.45 11.96
CA GLN A 58 1.81 1.38 12.88
C GLN A 58 0.53 1.86 12.21
N PHE A 59 0.60 2.94 11.44
CA PHE A 59 -0.52 3.44 10.65
C PHE A 59 -1.10 2.34 9.75
N GLU A 60 -0.22 1.61 9.05
CA GLU A 60 -0.65 0.55 8.16
C GLU A 60 -1.35 -0.60 8.90
N VAL A 61 -0.83 -0.98 10.06
CA VAL A 61 -1.44 -1.99 10.95
C VAL A 61 -2.83 -1.53 11.39
N ASP A 62 -2.95 -0.31 11.90
CA ASP A 62 -4.21 0.26 12.39
C ASP A 62 -5.26 0.31 11.27
N LEU A 63 -4.84 0.71 10.06
CA LEU A 63 -5.71 0.76 8.89
C LEU A 63 -6.22 -0.63 8.51
N ALA A 64 -5.30 -1.60 8.37
CA ALA A 64 -5.63 -2.96 7.99
C ALA A 64 -6.62 -3.58 8.97
N GLN A 65 -6.45 -3.35 10.28
CA GLN A 65 -7.37 -3.83 11.30
C GLN A 65 -8.77 -3.24 11.16
N ARG A 66 -8.88 -1.92 10.97
CA ARG A 66 -10.17 -1.24 10.81
C ARG A 66 -10.91 -1.74 9.58
N LEU A 67 -10.21 -1.86 8.46
CA LEU A 67 -10.77 -2.36 7.20
C LEU A 67 -11.19 -3.84 7.33
N ALA A 68 -10.36 -4.67 7.95
CA ALA A 68 -10.69 -6.08 8.18
C ALA A 68 -11.91 -6.25 9.10
N ALA A 69 -12.06 -5.42 10.13
CA ALA A 69 -13.18 -5.46 11.06
C ALA A 69 -14.54 -5.19 10.39
N ILE A 70 -14.57 -4.42 9.29
CA ILE A 70 -15.77 -4.18 8.49
C ILE A 70 -15.87 -5.10 7.26
N GLY A 71 -15.02 -6.12 7.17
CA GLY A 71 -15.06 -7.13 6.10
C GLY A 71 -14.46 -6.68 4.76
N CYS A 72 -13.64 -5.63 4.73
CA CYS A 72 -12.92 -5.23 3.51
C CYS A 72 -11.96 -6.31 3.02
N PRO A 73 -11.73 -6.41 1.70
CA PRO A 73 -10.79 -7.36 1.11
C PRO A 73 -9.35 -6.90 1.32
N VAL A 74 -8.87 -6.91 2.57
CA VAL A 74 -7.47 -6.56 2.89
C VAL A 74 -6.75 -7.72 3.54
N GLY A 75 -5.43 -7.80 3.34
CA GLY A 75 -4.57 -8.69 4.10
C GLY A 75 -4.61 -8.35 5.59
N THR A 76 -4.76 -9.36 6.44
CA THR A 76 -4.88 -9.17 7.88
C THR A 76 -3.55 -9.26 8.60
N VAL A 77 -3.46 -8.55 9.71
CA VAL A 77 -2.35 -8.68 10.67
C VAL A 77 -2.40 -10.05 11.36
N GLU A 78 -1.25 -10.53 11.82
CA GLU A 78 -1.15 -11.83 12.49
C GLU A 78 -1.95 -11.87 13.80
N SER A 79 -2.99 -12.71 13.83
CA SER A 79 -3.96 -12.79 14.93
C SER A 79 -3.42 -13.35 16.26
N ARG A 80 -2.32 -14.11 16.23
CA ARG A 80 -1.72 -14.75 17.42
C ARG A 80 -0.95 -13.78 18.31
N VAL A 81 -0.73 -12.55 17.86
CA VAL A 81 0.07 -11.53 18.55
C VAL A 81 -0.64 -10.19 18.55
N ASP A 82 -0.16 -9.27 19.38
CA ASP A 82 -0.69 -7.91 19.39
C ASP A 82 -0.46 -7.21 18.03
N PRO A 83 -1.45 -6.49 17.52
CA PRO A 83 -1.37 -5.85 16.22
C PRO A 83 -0.60 -4.51 16.32
N GLN A 84 0.72 -4.58 16.33
CA GLN A 84 1.57 -3.40 16.44
C GLN A 84 2.85 -3.50 15.62
N ALA A 85 3.49 -2.35 15.39
CA ALA A 85 4.82 -2.25 14.85
C ALA A 85 5.87 -2.50 15.94
N TYR A 86 6.80 -3.42 15.70
CA TYR A 86 7.81 -3.87 16.66
C TYR A 86 9.20 -3.34 16.28
N PRO A 87 9.76 -2.37 17.02
CA PRO A 87 11.14 -1.96 16.85
C PRO A 87 12.09 -3.08 17.30
N ARG A 88 13.01 -3.47 16.42
CA ARG A 88 13.99 -4.53 16.71
C ARG A 88 15.28 -4.31 15.92
N ARG A 89 16.40 -4.15 16.63
CA ARG A 89 17.75 -4.06 16.04
C ARG A 89 17.90 -3.00 14.94
N GLY A 90 17.29 -1.83 15.13
CA GLY A 90 17.32 -0.74 14.14
C GLY A 90 16.32 -0.89 13.00
N PHE A 91 15.50 -1.93 13.02
CA PHE A 91 14.38 -2.13 12.11
C PHE A 91 13.05 -1.96 12.82
N VAL A 92 11.99 -1.81 12.03
CA VAL A 92 10.60 -1.96 12.45
C VAL A 92 10.03 -3.18 11.76
N VAL A 93 9.42 -4.08 12.53
CA VAL A 93 8.81 -5.33 12.05
C VAL A 93 7.30 -5.28 12.27
N THR A 94 6.50 -5.55 11.24
CA THR A 94 5.07 -5.83 11.37
C THR A 94 4.80 -7.28 10.93
N LEU A 95 3.83 -7.93 11.59
CA LEU A 95 3.51 -9.35 11.39
C LEU A 95 2.11 -9.49 10.80
N TRP A 96 2.02 -10.25 9.71
CA TRP A 96 0.84 -10.39 8.86
C TRP A 96 0.53 -11.86 8.61
N THR A 97 -0.74 -12.14 8.34
CA THR A 97 -1.18 -13.47 7.93
C THR A 97 -0.55 -13.83 6.58
N TYR A 98 0.04 -15.02 6.50
CA TYR A 98 0.43 -15.59 5.22
C TYR A 98 -0.79 -16.15 4.49
N TYR A 99 -0.98 -15.74 3.24
CA TYR A 99 -1.99 -16.29 2.36
C TYR A 99 -1.31 -17.11 1.26
N GLU A 100 -1.72 -18.36 1.11
CA GLU A 100 -1.24 -19.20 0.03
C GLU A 100 -1.74 -18.65 -1.32
N PRO A 101 -0.85 -18.38 -2.28
CA PRO A 101 -1.26 -17.91 -3.60
C PRO A 101 -2.14 -18.94 -4.32
N SER A 102 -3.25 -18.48 -4.89
CA SER A 102 -4.06 -19.30 -5.78
C SER A 102 -3.35 -19.51 -7.12
N ALA A 103 -3.39 -20.74 -7.63
CA ALA A 103 -2.88 -21.07 -8.96
C ALA A 103 -3.80 -20.55 -10.09
N LEU A 104 -5.03 -20.16 -9.77
CA LEU A 104 -5.97 -19.61 -10.74
C LEU A 104 -5.65 -18.15 -11.03
N HIS A 105 -5.88 -17.72 -12.27
CA HIS A 105 -5.77 -16.33 -12.63
C HIS A 105 -6.98 -15.53 -12.09
N LEU A 106 -6.72 -14.34 -11.55
CA LEU A 106 -7.78 -13.44 -11.11
C LEU A 106 -8.43 -12.77 -12.32
N SER A 107 -9.74 -12.95 -12.49
CA SER A 107 -10.46 -12.32 -13.60
C SER A 107 -10.56 -10.79 -13.40
N PRO A 108 -10.57 -9.98 -14.48
CA PRO A 108 -10.75 -8.54 -14.37
C PRO A 108 -12.04 -8.13 -13.65
N ALA A 109 -13.12 -8.90 -13.82
CA ALA A 109 -14.40 -8.64 -13.18
C ALA A 109 -14.36 -8.88 -11.66
N ASP A 110 -13.71 -9.96 -11.22
CA ASP A 110 -13.55 -10.27 -9.79
C ASP A 110 -12.62 -9.26 -9.11
N TYR A 111 -11.59 -8.81 -9.82
CA TYR A 111 -10.72 -7.74 -9.35
C TYR A 111 -11.52 -6.44 -9.18
N ALA A 112 -12.27 -6.00 -10.20
CA ALA A 112 -13.09 -4.79 -10.11
C ALA A 112 -14.10 -4.87 -8.96
N ARG A 113 -14.70 -6.04 -8.73
CA ARG A 113 -15.61 -6.28 -7.61
C ARG A 113 -14.90 -6.15 -6.26
N ALA A 114 -13.72 -6.72 -6.12
CA ALA A 114 -12.94 -6.60 -4.90
C ALA A 114 -12.56 -5.13 -4.64
N LEU A 115 -12.16 -4.39 -5.68
CA LEU A 115 -11.85 -2.96 -5.56
C LEU A 115 -13.08 -2.12 -5.18
N GLU A 116 -14.26 -2.44 -5.71
CA GLU A 116 -15.51 -1.79 -5.32
C GLU A 116 -15.80 -1.99 -3.82
N LEU A 117 -15.64 -3.22 -3.32
CA LEU A 117 -15.80 -3.54 -1.90
C LEU A 117 -14.77 -2.82 -1.03
N LEU A 118 -13.52 -2.71 -1.50
CA LEU A 118 -12.47 -1.96 -0.81
C LEU A 118 -12.86 -0.48 -0.69
N HIS A 119 -13.20 0.18 -1.80
CA HIS A 119 -13.60 1.59 -1.79
C HIS A 119 -14.86 1.84 -0.94
N ALA A 120 -15.81 0.89 -0.92
CA ALA A 120 -16.99 0.99 -0.08
C ALA A 120 -16.62 1.06 1.41
N GLY A 121 -15.78 0.15 1.89
CA GLY A 121 -15.39 0.15 3.30
C GLY A 121 -14.35 1.22 3.65
N MET A 122 -13.46 1.59 2.74
CA MET A 122 -12.56 2.74 2.95
C MET A 122 -13.33 4.04 3.17
N ARG A 123 -14.51 4.20 2.57
CA ARG A 123 -15.40 5.36 2.84
C ARG A 123 -15.91 5.42 4.28
N GLU A 124 -15.98 4.29 4.97
CA GLU A 124 -16.45 4.19 6.35
C GLU A 124 -15.35 4.42 7.38
N VAL A 125 -14.08 4.41 6.96
CA VAL A 125 -12.93 4.61 7.83
C VAL A 125 -12.46 6.06 7.78
N GLU A 126 -12.49 6.71 8.95
CA GLU A 126 -11.91 8.04 9.12
C GLU A 126 -10.60 7.96 9.88
N MET A 127 -9.52 8.42 9.24
CA MET A 127 -8.18 8.54 9.82
C MET A 127 -7.44 9.73 9.19
N PRO A 128 -6.47 10.32 9.92
CA PRO A 128 -5.58 11.31 9.34
C PRO A 128 -4.74 10.63 8.25
N ILE A 129 -4.94 11.05 7.01
CA ILE A 129 -4.28 10.50 5.82
C ILE A 129 -3.82 11.67 4.94
N PRO A 130 -2.64 11.58 4.29
CA PRO A 130 -2.22 12.58 3.31
C PRO A 130 -3.21 12.71 2.15
N SER A 131 -3.18 13.87 1.49
CA SER A 131 -3.89 14.07 0.23
C SER A 131 -3.16 13.38 -0.91
N PHE A 132 -3.88 12.85 -1.90
CA PHE A 132 -3.26 12.33 -3.12
C PHE A 132 -2.45 13.41 -3.87
N THR A 133 -2.80 14.68 -3.70
CA THR A 133 -2.04 15.82 -4.27
C THR A 133 -0.72 16.06 -3.57
N ASP A 134 -0.47 15.49 -2.40
CA ASP A 134 0.80 15.65 -1.69
C ASP A 134 1.95 15.03 -2.50
N ARG A 135 1.67 13.97 -3.28
CA ARG A 135 2.62 13.42 -4.26
C ARG A 135 3.01 14.41 -5.34
N ILE A 136 2.10 15.29 -5.75
CA ILE A 136 2.41 16.38 -6.69
C ILE A 136 3.32 17.38 -5.99
N THR A 137 3.04 17.71 -4.73
CA THR A 137 3.86 18.62 -3.91
C THR A 137 5.29 18.08 -3.75
N GLU A 138 5.43 16.79 -3.44
CA GLU A 138 6.72 16.12 -3.31
C GLU A 138 7.50 16.14 -4.64
N ALA A 139 6.84 15.84 -5.75
CA ALA A 139 7.44 15.92 -7.08
C ALA A 139 7.87 17.36 -7.43
N GLU A 140 7.06 18.37 -7.08
CA GLU A 140 7.40 19.79 -7.26
C GLU A 140 8.67 20.17 -6.48
N VAL A 141 8.82 19.68 -5.25
CA VAL A 141 10.04 19.90 -4.43
C VAL A 141 11.27 19.28 -5.10
N VAL A 142 11.19 18.02 -5.52
CA VAL A 142 12.31 17.31 -6.17
C VAL A 142 12.70 18.01 -7.49
N VAL A 143 11.72 18.45 -8.27
CA VAL A 143 11.94 19.17 -9.53
C VAL A 143 12.42 20.61 -9.28
N ALA A 144 12.06 21.25 -8.17
CA ALA A 144 12.56 22.60 -7.87
C ALA A 144 14.02 22.60 -7.39
N ASP A 145 14.42 21.55 -6.66
CA ASP A 145 15.74 21.46 -6.03
C ASP A 145 16.79 20.78 -6.94
N GLY A 146 17.86 21.49 -7.26
CA GLY A 146 18.96 21.00 -8.09
C GLY A 146 19.77 19.88 -7.43
N ASP A 147 19.85 19.88 -6.10
CA ASP A 147 20.60 18.90 -5.32
C ASP A 147 19.83 17.58 -5.19
N LEU A 148 18.50 17.63 -5.18
CA LEU A 148 17.63 16.45 -5.18
C LEU A 148 17.49 15.80 -6.57
N SER A 149 17.66 16.58 -7.64
CA SER A 149 17.55 16.11 -9.02
C SER A 149 18.73 16.57 -9.89
N PRO A 150 19.98 16.22 -9.56
CA PRO A 150 21.17 16.73 -10.25
C PRO A 150 21.26 16.26 -11.70
N GLY A 151 20.60 15.14 -12.04
CA GLY A 151 20.52 14.63 -13.41
C GLY A 151 19.48 15.34 -14.29
N LEU A 152 18.66 16.24 -13.73
CA LEU A 152 17.59 16.91 -14.47
C LEU A 152 18.09 18.24 -15.07
N ALA A 153 18.19 18.29 -16.40
CA ALA A 153 18.62 19.48 -17.12
C ALA A 153 17.68 20.67 -16.89
N ALA A 154 18.20 21.89 -17.02
CA ALA A 154 17.43 23.10 -16.73
C ALA A 154 16.18 23.27 -17.60
N GLU A 155 16.20 22.76 -18.83
CA GLU A 155 15.04 22.78 -19.73
C GLU A 155 13.95 21.80 -19.28
N ASP A 156 14.32 20.55 -19.02
CA ASP A 156 13.40 19.53 -18.50
C ASP A 156 12.82 19.94 -17.15
N ARG A 157 13.62 20.60 -16.31
CA ARG A 157 13.17 21.16 -15.03
C ARG A 157 12.04 22.16 -15.23
N ARG A 158 12.23 23.16 -16.10
CA ARG A 158 11.18 24.14 -16.41
C ARG A 158 9.94 23.49 -16.99
N PHE A 159 10.13 22.52 -17.88
CA PHE A 159 9.02 21.77 -18.47
C PHE A 159 8.22 21.02 -17.40
N LEU A 160 8.88 20.20 -16.58
CA LEU A 160 8.23 19.41 -15.53
C LEU A 160 7.54 20.29 -14.49
N SER A 161 8.17 21.39 -14.04
CA SER A 161 7.53 22.34 -13.12
C SER A 161 6.23 22.91 -13.69
N GLY A 162 6.24 23.32 -14.98
CA GLY A 162 5.02 23.81 -15.64
C GLY A 162 3.94 22.74 -15.74
N ARG A 163 4.32 21.51 -16.10
CA ARG A 163 3.40 20.38 -16.21
C ARG A 163 2.78 19.99 -14.86
N LEU A 164 3.56 19.97 -13.79
CA LEU A 164 3.08 19.65 -12.44
C LEU A 164 2.07 20.71 -11.95
N ALA A 165 2.39 21.99 -12.14
CA ALA A 165 1.49 23.09 -11.80
C ALA A 165 0.17 23.05 -12.58
N ASP A 166 0.24 22.79 -13.90
CA ASP A 166 -0.96 22.63 -14.73
C ASP A 166 -1.79 21.41 -14.30
N LEU A 167 -1.16 20.28 -14.01
CA LEU A 167 -1.82 19.06 -13.55
C LEU A 167 -2.54 19.28 -12.21
N ARG A 168 -1.86 19.91 -11.24
CA ARG A 168 -2.45 20.29 -9.95
C ARG A 168 -3.73 21.09 -10.16
N ARG A 169 -3.66 22.17 -10.95
CA ARG A 169 -4.81 23.02 -11.25
C ARG A 169 -5.96 22.23 -11.86
N VAL A 170 -5.69 21.42 -12.89
CA VAL A 170 -6.74 20.63 -13.58
C VAL A 170 -7.40 19.63 -12.63
N ILE A 171 -6.63 19.03 -11.72
CA ILE A 171 -7.14 18.08 -10.74
C ILE A 171 -8.02 18.80 -9.71
N GLU A 172 -7.56 19.91 -9.16
CA GLU A 172 -8.30 20.71 -8.17
C GLU A 172 -9.60 21.27 -8.77
N GLU A 173 -9.56 21.78 -10.01
CA GLU A 173 -10.72 22.32 -10.72
C GLU A 173 -11.81 21.27 -11.01
N ARG A 174 -11.46 19.99 -11.08
CA ARG A 174 -12.46 18.91 -11.29
C ARG A 174 -13.40 18.74 -10.11
N GLY A 175 -12.98 19.09 -8.90
CA GLY A 175 -13.82 19.02 -7.69
C GLY A 175 -14.43 17.63 -7.45
N ALA A 176 -13.69 16.57 -7.75
CA ALA A 176 -14.19 15.20 -7.61
C ALA A 176 -14.40 14.84 -6.12
N VAL A 177 -15.34 13.94 -5.86
CA VAL A 177 -15.61 13.50 -4.47
C VAL A 177 -14.46 12.64 -3.99
N GLU A 178 -13.83 13.07 -2.91
CA GLU A 178 -12.70 12.37 -2.30
C GLU A 178 -13.14 11.42 -1.18
N GLN A 179 -12.43 10.29 -1.05
CA GLN A 179 -12.53 9.37 0.07
C GLN A 179 -11.14 8.79 0.38
N LEU A 180 -11.04 7.97 1.43
CA LEU A 180 -9.84 7.16 1.64
C LEU A 180 -9.69 6.17 0.49
N LEU A 181 -8.49 6.06 -0.05
CA LEU A 181 -8.12 5.20 -1.16
C LEU A 181 -6.95 4.30 -0.77
N HIS A 182 -6.75 3.24 -1.54
CA HIS A 182 -5.55 2.41 -1.44
C HIS A 182 -4.32 3.19 -1.90
N GLY A 183 -4.47 4.05 -2.90
CA GLY A 183 -3.41 4.85 -3.51
C GLY A 183 -2.72 4.14 -4.67
N GLU A 184 -2.43 2.84 -4.53
CA GLU A 184 -1.77 2.02 -5.56
C GLU A 184 -2.32 0.59 -5.63
N PRO A 185 -3.62 0.39 -5.93
CA PRO A 185 -4.19 -0.95 -6.08
C PRO A 185 -3.81 -1.54 -7.45
N HIS A 186 -2.51 -1.75 -7.70
CA HIS A 186 -2.02 -2.40 -8.91
C HIS A 186 -1.95 -3.93 -8.72
N PRO A 187 -1.85 -4.76 -9.78
CA PRO A 187 -1.88 -6.22 -9.65
C PRO A 187 -0.85 -6.81 -8.67
N GLY A 188 0.30 -6.17 -8.47
CA GLY A 188 1.30 -6.60 -7.48
C GLY A 188 0.87 -6.48 -6.01
N ASN A 189 -0.16 -5.67 -5.72
CA ASN A 189 -0.72 -5.44 -4.38
C ASN A 189 -2.02 -6.20 -4.17
N VAL A 190 -2.34 -7.15 -5.05
CA VAL A 190 -3.53 -7.98 -4.95
C VAL A 190 -3.15 -9.44 -4.89
N LEU A 191 -3.39 -10.04 -3.73
CA LEU A 191 -3.24 -11.46 -3.52
C LEU A 191 -4.51 -12.16 -4.01
N ASN A 192 -4.37 -13.01 -5.02
CA ASN A 192 -5.43 -13.95 -5.37
C ASN A 192 -5.36 -15.14 -4.42
N THR A 193 -6.33 -15.26 -3.50
CA THR A 193 -6.42 -16.40 -2.56
C THR A 193 -7.49 -17.38 -3.04
N THR A 194 -7.60 -18.54 -2.37
CA THR A 194 -8.65 -19.53 -2.67
C THR A 194 -10.05 -18.98 -2.44
N ASP A 195 -10.21 -18.05 -1.50
CA ASP A 195 -11.52 -17.60 -1.05
C ASP A 195 -11.93 -16.31 -1.78
N ARG A 196 -11.03 -15.32 -1.82
CA ARG A 196 -11.25 -14.05 -2.50
C ARG A 196 -9.95 -13.25 -2.73
N PRO A 197 -9.96 -12.27 -3.64
CA PRO A 197 -8.86 -11.32 -3.77
C PRO A 197 -8.71 -10.47 -2.51
N LEU A 198 -7.46 -10.24 -2.08
CA LEU A 198 -7.13 -9.39 -0.95
C LEU A 198 -6.10 -8.34 -1.36
N PHE A 199 -6.34 -7.10 -0.97
CA PHE A 199 -5.43 -5.99 -1.14
C PHE A 199 -4.41 -5.95 0.00
N ILE A 200 -3.16 -5.73 -0.34
CA ILE A 200 -2.05 -5.61 0.61
C ILE A 200 -1.29 -4.31 0.32
N ASP A 201 -0.35 -3.97 1.18
CA ASP A 201 0.50 -2.79 1.01
C ASP A 201 -0.28 -1.46 1.08
N LEU A 202 -0.78 -1.15 2.27
CA LEU A 202 -1.61 0.03 2.54
C LEU A 202 -0.75 1.26 2.89
N GLU A 203 0.57 1.22 2.63
CA GLU A 203 1.50 2.31 2.95
C GLU A 203 1.28 3.55 2.07
N THR A 204 0.65 3.36 0.91
CA THR A 204 0.41 4.38 -0.11
C THR A 204 -0.97 5.04 -0.02
N CYS A 205 -1.76 4.67 0.99
CA CYS A 205 -3.11 5.19 1.19
C CYS A 205 -3.12 6.72 1.23
N CYS A 206 -4.15 7.29 0.61
CA CYS A 206 -4.33 8.72 0.51
C CYS A 206 -5.82 9.08 0.51
N ARG A 207 -6.13 10.34 0.71
CA ARG A 207 -7.46 10.88 0.41
C ARG A 207 -7.47 11.39 -1.02
N GLY A 208 -8.44 10.94 -1.82
CA GLY A 208 -8.56 11.35 -3.21
C GLY A 208 -9.80 10.77 -3.91
N PRO A 209 -9.98 11.08 -5.21
CA PRO A 209 -11.05 10.52 -6.02
C PRO A 209 -10.77 9.07 -6.45
N VAL A 210 -11.78 8.20 -6.54
CA VAL A 210 -11.59 6.77 -6.89
C VAL A 210 -10.90 6.57 -8.24
N GLU A 211 -11.01 7.54 -9.12
CA GLU A 211 -10.32 7.58 -10.41
C GLU A 211 -8.80 7.53 -10.26
N PHE A 212 -8.25 7.97 -9.12
CA PHE A 212 -6.83 7.87 -8.81
C PHE A 212 -6.40 6.40 -8.61
N ASP A 213 -7.19 5.63 -7.86
CA ASP A 213 -6.97 4.19 -7.69
C ASP A 213 -7.19 3.43 -9.01
N LEU A 214 -8.21 3.84 -9.78
CA LEU A 214 -8.49 3.25 -11.10
C LEU A 214 -7.38 3.50 -12.13
N ALA A 215 -6.53 4.51 -11.93
CA ALA A 215 -5.37 4.72 -12.79
C ALA A 215 -4.24 3.69 -12.57
N HIS A 216 -4.28 2.93 -11.46
CA HIS A 216 -3.29 1.92 -11.11
C HIS A 216 -3.71 0.49 -11.49
N VAL A 217 -4.99 0.26 -11.82
CA VAL A 217 -5.46 -1.05 -12.27
C VAL A 217 -5.28 -1.23 -13.78
N PRO A 218 -5.21 -2.48 -14.28
CA PRO A 218 -5.30 -2.76 -15.70
C PRO A 218 -6.57 -2.17 -16.32
N GLU A 219 -6.50 -1.72 -17.57
CA GLU A 219 -7.61 -1.06 -18.26
C GLU A 219 -8.89 -1.92 -18.26
N GLU A 220 -8.74 -3.23 -18.47
CA GLU A 220 -9.83 -4.20 -18.49
C GLU A 220 -10.57 -4.27 -17.14
N VAL A 221 -9.87 -4.04 -16.02
CA VAL A 221 -10.49 -4.00 -14.68
C VAL A 221 -11.34 -2.73 -14.55
N GLY A 222 -10.85 -1.60 -15.06
CA GLY A 222 -11.56 -0.32 -15.06
C GLY A 222 -12.86 -0.35 -15.85
N GLU A 223 -12.98 -1.23 -16.85
CA GLU A 223 -14.23 -1.43 -17.61
C GLU A 223 -15.35 -2.06 -16.78
N TYR A 224 -15.00 -2.93 -15.82
CA TYR A 224 -15.97 -3.58 -14.92
C TYR A 224 -16.27 -2.77 -13.66
N TYR A 225 -15.48 -1.73 -13.35
CA TYR A 225 -15.71 -0.91 -12.17
C TYR A 225 -16.95 -0.02 -12.35
N PRO A 226 -17.88 0.03 -11.39
CA PRO A 226 -19.09 0.82 -11.50
C PRO A 226 -18.77 2.31 -11.53
N ARG A 227 -18.79 2.91 -12.72
CA ARG A 227 -18.67 4.37 -12.86
C ARG A 227 -19.90 5.00 -12.20
N ARG A 228 -19.69 5.78 -11.12
CA ARG A 228 -20.73 6.69 -10.62
C ARG A 228 -21.08 7.66 -11.75
N ARG A 229 -22.25 7.48 -12.38
CA ARG A 229 -22.81 8.55 -13.22
C ARG A 229 -23.06 9.76 -12.29
N PRO A 230 -22.60 10.97 -12.64
CA PRO A 230 -23.05 12.15 -11.92
C PRO A 230 -24.58 12.17 -11.98
N ARG A 231 -25.23 12.39 -10.84
CA ARG A 231 -26.68 12.62 -10.77
C ARG A 231 -26.99 13.74 -11.77
N ALA A 232 -27.76 13.45 -12.80
CA ALA A 232 -28.32 14.49 -13.64
C ALA A 232 -29.05 15.45 -12.69
N ALA A 233 -28.63 16.71 -12.66
CA ALA A 233 -29.37 17.76 -11.99
C ALA A 233 -30.75 17.81 -12.63
N GLY A 234 -31.78 17.49 -11.83
CA GLY A 234 -33.18 17.70 -12.19
C GLY A 234 -33.59 19.14 -11.94
#